data_AF-A0A3L8RWT1-F1
#
_entry.id   AF-A0A3L8RWT1-F1
#
_cell.length_a   1.000
_cell.length_b   1.000
_cell.length_c   1.000
_cell.angle_alpha   90.00
_cell.angle_beta   90.00
_cell.angle_gamma   90.00
#
_symmetry.space_group_name_H-M   'P 1'
#
loop_
_entity.id
_entity.type
_entity.pdbx_description
1 polymer ?
#
loop_
_entity_poly.entity_id
_entity_poly.type
_entity_poly.pdbx_seq_one_letter_code
_entity_poly.pdbx_strand_id
1 'polypeptide(L)'
;MEGRGEEAAEPEVSEPSEEEEEEEAEDEGSGSILLLRLRGRGIAHLGCLADCSNLEWLDLSGNAIAGLAPLATLRALAVLNLAGNRVASVEPLRGCHSLRQLNLAGNRLRSLRQLRCLQGLRHLESLRLRDPLGNLGNPLCAAPAYRAALAALLPGLKAIDGQRVAGRGSELFRLCRELDAALDGDEAPAAPAEPPQPWVQAGFWEARPARRSAVLEEATRQLGQALRECRELGRRADDSIAQAQRALGRRHHGDFGF
;
A
#
# COMPACT_ATOMS: atom_id res chain seq x y z
N MET A 1 -43.50 64.33 41.00
CA MET A 1 -42.36 64.16 41.91
C MET A 1 -41.57 62.99 41.34
N GLU A 2 -40.60 63.26 40.46
CA GLU A 2 -39.23 63.67 40.83
C GLU A 2 -38.58 62.57 41.68
N GLY A 3 -37.39 62.04 41.42
CA GLY A 3 -36.30 62.32 40.50
C GLY A 3 -35.26 61.21 40.77
N ARG A 4 -34.54 60.73 39.75
CA ARG A 4 -33.17 61.13 39.37
C ARG A 4 -32.03 60.49 40.20
N GLY A 5 -30.99 60.09 39.46
CA GLY A 5 -29.71 59.52 39.87
C GLY A 5 -29.53 58.16 39.19
N GLU A 6 -29.15 58.04 37.91
CA GLU A 6 -27.91 58.50 37.25
C GLU A 6 -26.67 58.17 38.07
N GLU A 7 -25.94 57.10 37.71
CA GLU A 7 -24.54 57.24 37.28
C GLU A 7 -24.10 56.02 36.45
N ALA A 8 -23.39 56.32 35.37
CA ALA A 8 -22.95 55.41 34.33
C ALA A 8 -21.59 54.77 34.64
N ALA A 9 -21.39 53.54 34.18
CA ALA A 9 -20.08 53.00 33.83
C ALA A 9 -20.26 51.85 32.82
N GLU A 10 -20.10 52.15 31.53
CA GLU A 10 -19.72 51.20 30.48
C GLU A 10 -18.17 51.16 30.39
N PRO A 11 -17.53 50.28 29.58
CA PRO A 11 -17.82 48.87 29.25
C PRO A 11 -16.54 48.00 29.37
N GLU A 12 -16.64 46.66 29.41
CA GLU A 12 -15.61 45.81 28.76
C GLU A 12 -16.27 44.59 28.11
N VAL A 13 -15.79 44.35 26.91
CA VAL A 13 -16.25 43.38 25.92
C VAL A 13 -15.60 42.03 26.20
N SER A 14 -16.39 40.97 26.23
CA SER A 14 -15.91 39.64 25.87
C SER A 14 -17.07 38.88 25.22
N GLU A 15 -17.00 38.79 23.89
CA GLU A 15 -17.89 38.01 23.02
C GLU A 15 -17.67 36.49 23.21
N PRO A 16 -18.33 35.63 22.42
CA PRO A 16 -19.23 34.59 22.89
C PRO A 16 -18.53 33.23 23.03
N SER A 17 -18.78 32.49 24.11
CA SER A 17 -18.46 31.06 24.10
C SER A 17 -19.59 30.32 23.40
N GLU A 18 -19.39 30.20 22.09
CA GLU A 18 -19.74 29.13 21.16
C GLU A 18 -20.68 28.03 21.69
N GLU A 19 -21.84 27.97 21.03
CA GLU A 19 -22.75 26.84 20.92
C GLU A 19 -22.02 25.60 20.42
N GLU A 20 -21.99 24.51 21.17
CA GLU A 20 -21.62 23.15 20.74
C GLU A 20 -22.12 22.21 21.88
N GLU A 21 -22.94 21.17 21.74
CA GLU A 21 -23.55 20.47 20.61
C GLU A 21 -24.82 19.78 21.16
N GLU A 22 -25.97 20.05 20.55
CA GLU A 22 -27.02 19.03 20.45
C GLU A 22 -26.56 18.02 19.40
N GLU A 23 -26.32 16.77 19.79
CA GLU A 23 -26.69 15.63 18.96
C GLU A 23 -26.94 14.41 19.86
N GLU A 24 -28.20 14.23 20.22
CA GLU A 24 -28.74 12.94 20.62
C GLU A 24 -28.58 11.99 19.42
N ALA A 25 -27.46 11.26 19.37
CA ALA A 25 -27.31 10.13 18.46
C ALA A 25 -28.04 8.92 19.07
N GLU A 26 -29.36 8.89 18.90
CA GLU A 26 -30.08 7.62 18.75
C GLU A 26 -29.56 6.94 17.49
N ASP A 27 -28.51 6.14 17.61
CA ASP A 27 -28.05 5.29 16.53
C ASP A 27 -28.20 3.83 16.96
N GLU A 28 -29.42 3.29 16.80
CA GLU A 28 -29.64 1.85 16.67
C GLU A 28 -29.03 1.37 15.34
N GLY A 29 -27.69 1.39 15.27
CA GLY A 29 -26.89 0.87 14.18
C GLY A 29 -26.42 -0.54 14.47
N SER A 30 -27.21 -1.53 14.09
CA SER A 30 -26.81 -2.94 14.05
C SER A 30 -25.50 -3.11 13.23
N GLY A 31 -24.39 -3.50 13.88
CA GLY A 31 -23.19 -4.02 13.20
C GLY A 31 -21.98 -3.08 13.06
N SER A 32 -21.61 -2.31 14.10
CA SER A 32 -20.40 -1.49 14.08
C SER A 32 -19.12 -2.33 14.11
N ILE A 33 -18.57 -2.65 12.92
CA ILE A 33 -17.19 -3.11 12.77
C ILE A 33 -16.26 -2.00 13.30
N LEU A 34 -15.79 -2.13 14.54
CA LEU A 34 -14.85 -1.18 15.12
C LEU A 34 -13.43 -1.56 14.71
N LEU A 35 -12.94 -0.88 13.66
CA LEU A 35 -11.57 -0.94 13.17
C LEU A 35 -10.73 0.15 13.86
N LEU A 36 -9.70 -0.24 14.60
CA LEU A 36 -8.80 0.68 15.28
C LEU A 36 -7.36 0.55 14.76
N ARG A 37 -6.81 1.64 14.21
CA ARG A 37 -5.44 1.73 13.69
C ARG A 37 -4.59 2.67 14.55
N LEU A 38 -3.64 2.11 15.29
CA LEU A 38 -2.74 2.80 16.20
C LEU A 38 -1.27 2.47 15.90
N ARG A 39 -0.91 2.38 14.62
CA ARG A 39 0.45 2.05 14.17
C ARG A 39 1.44 3.18 14.50
N GLY A 40 2.62 2.83 15.01
CA GLY A 40 3.76 3.75 15.11
C GLY A 40 3.62 4.91 16.12
N ARG A 41 2.72 4.78 17.09
CA ARG A 41 2.34 5.86 18.03
C ARG A 41 3.15 5.85 19.33
N GLY A 42 4.14 4.97 19.47
CA GLY A 42 4.95 4.86 20.69
C GLY A 42 4.19 4.28 21.88
N ILE A 43 3.09 3.57 21.66
CA ILE A 43 2.22 3.06 22.73
C ILE A 43 2.95 1.94 23.49
N ALA A 44 2.96 2.03 24.82
CA ALA A 44 3.49 1.00 25.71
C ALA A 44 2.41 0.31 26.56
N HIS A 45 1.34 1.04 26.89
CA HIS A 45 0.26 0.61 27.77
C HIS A 45 -1.08 0.59 27.02
N LEU A 46 -1.84 -0.49 27.19
CA LEU A 46 -3.11 -0.73 26.49
C LEU A 46 -4.33 -0.58 27.42
N GLY A 47 -4.20 0.12 28.55
CA GLY A 47 -5.21 0.14 29.62
C GLY A 47 -6.63 0.47 29.13
N CYS A 48 -6.77 1.48 28.27
CA CYS A 48 -8.07 1.95 27.78
C CYS A 48 -8.73 1.02 26.74
N LEU A 49 -8.02 0.00 26.22
CA LEU A 49 -8.58 -0.94 25.25
C LEU A 49 -9.39 -2.06 25.91
N ALA A 50 -9.33 -2.20 27.23
CA ALA A 50 -10.07 -3.26 27.94
C ALA A 50 -11.60 -3.14 27.78
N ASP A 51 -12.09 -1.91 27.60
CA ASP A 51 -13.52 -1.57 27.53
C ASP A 51 -14.08 -1.65 26.10
N CYS A 52 -13.23 -1.79 25.08
CA CYS A 52 -13.63 -1.83 23.67
C CYS A 52 -14.15 -3.21 23.23
N SER A 53 -15.18 -3.74 23.91
CA SER A 53 -15.68 -5.12 23.75
C SER A 53 -16.11 -5.52 22.34
N ASN A 54 -16.55 -4.57 21.52
CA ASN A 54 -17.02 -4.77 20.14
C ASN A 54 -15.91 -4.65 19.08
N LEU A 55 -14.65 -4.50 19.50
CA LEU A 55 -13.54 -4.25 18.57
C LEU A 55 -13.16 -5.53 17.81
N GLU A 56 -13.31 -5.50 16.48
CA GLU A 56 -13.04 -6.66 15.61
C GLU A 56 -11.66 -6.61 14.97
N TRP A 57 -11.14 -5.41 14.68
CA TRP A 57 -9.89 -5.23 13.96
C TRP A 57 -9.00 -4.23 14.67
N LEU A 58 -7.79 -4.67 15.04
CA LEU A 58 -6.83 -3.88 15.80
C LEU A 58 -5.44 -3.91 15.16
N ASP A 59 -4.92 -2.75 14.80
CA ASP A 59 -3.52 -2.60 14.38
C ASP A 59 -2.75 -1.75 15.38
N LEU A 60 -1.81 -2.41 16.04
CA LEU A 60 -0.89 -1.86 17.03
C LEU A 60 0.56 -2.02 16.57
N SER A 61 0.81 -2.18 15.28
CA SER A 61 2.15 -2.41 14.76
C SER A 61 3.11 -1.23 14.97
N GLY A 62 4.40 -1.51 15.12
CA GLY A 62 5.45 -0.51 15.28
C GLY A 62 5.36 0.29 16.59
N ASN A 63 4.89 -0.32 17.67
CA ASN A 63 4.82 0.31 18.99
C ASN A 63 5.84 -0.32 19.96
N ALA A 64 5.76 0.03 21.26
CA ALA A 64 6.65 -0.48 22.30
C ALA A 64 5.94 -1.44 23.27
N ILE A 65 4.87 -2.09 22.83
CA ILE A 65 3.98 -2.89 23.68
C ILE A 65 4.70 -4.15 24.14
N ALA A 66 4.71 -4.39 25.46
CA ALA A 66 5.24 -5.60 26.07
C ALA A 66 4.15 -6.47 26.72
N GLY A 67 3.14 -5.84 27.33
CA GLY A 67 2.03 -6.50 28.02
C GLY A 67 0.75 -6.46 27.20
N LEU A 68 0.09 -7.61 27.06
CA LEU A 68 -1.18 -7.76 26.33
C LEU A 68 -2.39 -7.98 27.26
N ALA A 69 -2.23 -7.83 28.58
CA ALA A 69 -3.28 -8.11 29.56
C ALA A 69 -4.63 -7.44 29.24
N PRO A 70 -4.67 -6.16 28.82
CA PRO A 70 -5.94 -5.49 28.48
C PRO A 70 -6.68 -6.08 27.27
N LEU A 71 -5.98 -6.82 26.39
CA LEU A 71 -6.61 -7.45 25.23
C LEU A 71 -7.38 -8.73 25.59
N ALA A 72 -7.21 -9.27 26.80
CA ALA A 72 -7.82 -10.54 27.20
C ALA A 72 -9.37 -10.50 27.24
N THR A 73 -9.95 -9.31 27.40
CA THR A 73 -11.40 -9.09 27.44
C THR A 73 -12.03 -8.95 26.05
N LEU A 74 -11.22 -8.74 25.01
CA LEU A 74 -11.67 -8.48 23.64
C LEU A 74 -12.09 -9.77 22.93
N ARG A 75 -13.33 -10.20 23.17
CA ARG A 75 -13.89 -11.45 22.63
C ARG A 75 -14.30 -11.35 21.15
N ALA A 76 -14.65 -10.16 20.67
CA ALA A 76 -15.04 -9.92 19.28
C ALA A 76 -13.84 -9.80 18.32
N LEU A 77 -12.62 -9.67 18.86
CA LEU A 77 -11.42 -9.42 18.07
C LEU A 77 -11.15 -10.54 17.08
N ALA A 78 -11.23 -10.24 15.79
CA ALA A 78 -11.02 -11.16 14.68
C ALA A 78 -9.63 -11.00 14.05
N VAL A 79 -9.10 -9.77 14.00
CA VAL A 79 -7.80 -9.47 13.39
C VAL A 79 -6.96 -8.62 14.33
N LEU A 80 -5.76 -9.08 14.64
CA LEU A 80 -4.81 -8.39 15.50
C LEU A 80 -3.44 -8.31 14.86
N ASN A 81 -2.96 -7.08 14.64
CA ASN A 81 -1.61 -6.80 14.18
C ASN A 81 -0.76 -6.20 15.32
N LEU A 82 0.22 -6.97 15.79
CA LEU A 82 1.20 -6.61 16.80
C LEU A 82 2.62 -6.58 16.24
N ALA A 83 2.80 -6.49 14.92
CA ALA A 83 4.12 -6.55 14.31
C ALA A 83 5.07 -5.43 14.81
N GLY A 84 6.34 -5.73 15.03
CA GLY A 84 7.34 -4.74 15.46
C GLY A 84 7.08 -4.17 16.86
N ASN A 85 6.74 -5.04 17.82
CA ASN A 85 6.55 -4.69 19.23
C ASN A 85 7.56 -5.43 20.13
N ARG A 86 7.36 -5.40 21.45
CA ARG A 86 8.25 -6.03 22.45
C ARG A 86 7.56 -7.18 23.18
N VAL A 87 6.55 -7.81 22.55
CA VAL A 87 5.75 -8.86 23.15
C VAL A 87 6.59 -10.11 23.38
N ALA A 88 6.66 -10.56 24.62
CA ALA A 88 7.34 -11.80 25.02
C ALA A 88 6.37 -12.90 25.45
N SER A 89 5.11 -12.59 25.76
CA SER A 89 4.07 -13.57 26.10
C SER A 89 2.77 -13.20 25.41
N VAL A 90 2.09 -14.21 24.87
CA VAL A 90 0.77 -14.09 24.24
C VAL A 90 -0.31 -14.81 25.03
N GLU A 91 -0.02 -15.16 26.29
CA GLU A 91 -0.96 -15.80 27.21
C GLU A 91 -2.29 -15.04 27.38
N PRO A 92 -2.30 -13.69 27.46
CA PRO A 92 -3.55 -12.93 27.53
C PRO A 92 -4.48 -13.12 26.34
N LEU A 93 -3.97 -13.50 25.16
CA LEU A 93 -4.79 -13.70 23.96
C LEU A 93 -5.63 -14.99 24.00
N ARG A 94 -5.46 -15.83 25.02
CA ARG A 94 -6.27 -17.05 25.21
C ARG A 94 -7.78 -16.76 25.26
N GLY A 95 -8.17 -15.56 25.73
CA GLY A 95 -9.57 -15.13 25.83
C GLY A 95 -10.20 -14.61 24.52
N CYS A 96 -9.39 -14.38 23.47
CA CYS A 96 -9.85 -13.82 22.20
C CYS A 96 -10.38 -14.91 21.26
N HIS A 97 -11.49 -15.56 21.63
CA HIS A 97 -12.01 -16.74 20.92
C HIS A 97 -12.33 -16.52 19.44
N SER A 98 -12.67 -15.29 19.04
CA SER A 98 -13.02 -14.94 17.66
C SER A 98 -11.80 -14.66 16.76
N LEU A 99 -10.58 -14.73 17.30
CA LEU A 99 -9.38 -14.35 16.57
C LEU A 99 -9.13 -15.28 15.38
N ARG A 100 -9.10 -14.71 14.18
CA ARG A 100 -8.84 -15.41 12.91
C ARG A 100 -7.46 -15.13 12.35
N GLN A 101 -6.95 -13.91 12.54
CA GLN A 101 -5.67 -13.48 12.01
C GLN A 101 -4.83 -12.81 13.09
N LEU A 102 -3.60 -13.30 13.27
CA LEU A 102 -2.66 -12.78 14.25
C LEU A 102 -1.30 -12.53 13.61
N ASN A 103 -0.84 -11.28 13.66
CA ASN A 103 0.51 -10.92 13.24
C ASN A 103 1.35 -10.53 14.45
N LEU A 104 2.37 -11.33 14.73
CA LEU A 104 3.34 -11.15 15.81
C LEU A 104 4.77 -11.00 15.27
N ALA A 105 4.96 -10.72 13.97
CA ALA A 105 6.30 -10.57 13.38
C ALA A 105 7.14 -9.52 14.11
N GLY A 106 8.44 -9.77 14.31
CA GLY A 106 9.34 -8.81 14.96
C GLY A 106 9.01 -8.53 16.44
N ASN A 107 8.66 -9.58 17.19
CA ASN A 107 8.48 -9.53 18.64
C ASN A 107 9.59 -10.32 19.35
N ARG A 108 9.44 -10.57 20.65
CA ARG A 108 10.46 -11.19 21.52
C ARG A 108 10.11 -12.61 21.95
N LEU A 109 9.35 -13.34 21.12
CA LEU A 109 9.00 -14.73 21.38
C LEU A 109 10.20 -15.65 21.12
N ARG A 110 10.61 -16.42 22.12
CA ARG A 110 11.81 -17.27 22.10
C ARG A 110 11.52 -18.74 21.94
N SER A 111 10.32 -19.19 22.28
CA SER A 111 9.97 -20.61 22.27
C SER A 111 8.52 -20.85 21.86
N LEU A 112 8.27 -21.96 21.16
CA LEU A 112 6.94 -22.45 20.82
C LEU A 112 6.06 -22.72 22.05
N ARG A 113 6.66 -22.96 23.22
CA ARG A 113 5.90 -23.12 24.48
C ARG A 113 5.04 -21.90 24.77
N GLN A 114 5.49 -20.71 24.39
CA GLN A 114 4.78 -19.44 24.60
C GLN A 114 3.54 -19.31 23.70
N LEU A 115 3.41 -20.13 22.66
CA LEU A 115 2.29 -20.15 21.73
C LEU A 115 1.22 -21.20 22.09
N ARG A 116 1.47 -22.04 23.12
CA ARG A 116 0.53 -23.10 23.53
C ARG A 116 -0.82 -22.55 23.95
N CYS A 117 -0.89 -21.35 24.50
CA CYS A 117 -2.15 -20.69 24.85
C CYS A 117 -3.06 -20.45 23.63
N LEU A 118 -2.50 -20.38 22.42
CA LEU A 118 -3.26 -20.19 21.18
C LEU A 118 -3.96 -21.48 20.71
N GLN A 119 -3.65 -22.64 21.28
CA GLN A 119 -4.31 -23.91 20.93
C GLN A 119 -5.82 -23.89 21.21
N GLY A 120 -6.27 -23.06 22.16
CA GLY A 120 -7.69 -22.87 22.44
C GLY A 120 -8.45 -22.08 21.37
N LEU A 121 -7.74 -21.37 20.48
CA LEU A 121 -8.33 -20.49 19.47
C LEU A 121 -8.72 -21.29 18.22
N ARG A 122 -9.93 -21.86 18.24
CA ARG A 122 -10.44 -22.74 17.17
C ARG A 122 -10.63 -22.03 15.81
N HIS A 123 -10.80 -20.71 15.83
CA HIS A 123 -11.02 -19.90 14.64
C HIS A 123 -9.73 -19.31 14.06
N LEU A 124 -8.57 -19.56 14.67
CA LEU A 124 -7.31 -18.99 14.20
C LEU A 124 -6.88 -19.65 12.89
N GLU A 125 -6.89 -18.87 11.81
CA GLU A 125 -6.57 -19.36 10.46
C GLU A 125 -5.19 -18.93 9.98
N SER A 126 -4.72 -17.76 10.42
CA SER A 126 -3.49 -17.15 9.93
C SER A 126 -2.64 -16.65 11.09
N LEU A 127 -1.39 -17.11 11.15
CA LEU A 127 -0.42 -16.69 12.15
C LEU A 127 0.88 -16.27 11.47
N ARG A 128 1.36 -15.05 11.74
CA ARG A 128 2.68 -14.57 11.29
C ARG A 128 3.58 -14.34 12.49
N LEU A 129 4.75 -14.97 12.49
CA LEU A 129 5.81 -14.82 13.48
C LEU A 129 7.08 -14.23 12.83
N ARG A 130 7.18 -14.30 11.51
CA ARG A 130 8.24 -13.71 10.69
C ARG A 130 7.62 -12.94 9.54
N ASP A 131 8.20 -11.79 9.24
CA ASP A 131 8.00 -11.06 7.99
C ASP A 131 9.38 -10.76 7.36
N PRO A 132 9.76 -11.46 6.28
CA PRO A 132 11.04 -11.25 5.62
C PRO A 132 11.11 -9.90 4.89
N LEU A 133 9.99 -9.35 4.42
CA LEU A 133 9.95 -8.07 3.73
C LEU A 133 10.22 -6.91 4.70
N GLY A 134 9.68 -7.01 5.91
CA GLY A 134 9.89 -6.02 6.97
C GLY A 134 11.17 -6.20 7.78
N ASN A 135 11.98 -7.24 7.51
CA ASN A 135 13.07 -7.69 8.39
C ASN A 135 12.61 -7.86 9.86
N LEU A 136 11.39 -8.36 10.05
CA LEU A 136 10.77 -8.53 11.37
C LEU A 136 10.74 -10.03 11.71
N GLY A 137 11.64 -10.47 12.58
CA GLY A 137 11.73 -11.86 13.04
C GLY A 137 11.56 -12.00 14.54
N ASN A 138 10.91 -13.07 14.99
CA ASN A 138 11.00 -13.50 16.38
C ASN A 138 12.24 -14.40 16.57
N PRO A 139 12.87 -14.38 17.76
CA PRO A 139 13.98 -15.30 18.08
C PRO A 139 13.65 -16.78 17.82
N LEU A 140 12.41 -17.21 18.05
CA LEU A 140 11.98 -18.59 17.79
C LEU A 140 12.09 -18.99 16.30
N CYS A 141 12.00 -18.03 15.38
CA CYS A 141 12.07 -18.27 13.94
C CYS A 141 13.49 -18.56 13.45
N ALA A 142 14.50 -18.49 14.33
CA ALA A 142 15.86 -18.90 14.02
C ALA A 142 15.98 -20.44 13.94
N ALA A 143 15.12 -21.18 14.63
CA ALA A 143 15.13 -22.65 14.57
C ALA A 143 14.50 -23.12 13.25
N PRO A 144 15.20 -23.85 12.36
CA PRO A 144 14.71 -24.17 11.01
C PRO A 144 13.41 -25.00 11.00
N ALA A 145 13.19 -25.82 12.03
CA ALA A 145 12.00 -26.68 12.16
C ALA A 145 10.80 -26.00 12.85
N TYR A 146 10.86 -24.71 13.19
CA TYR A 146 9.79 -24.05 13.95
C TYR A 146 8.44 -24.09 13.23
N ARG A 147 8.42 -24.02 11.89
CA ARG A 147 7.18 -24.02 11.10
C ARG A 147 6.47 -25.37 11.15
N ALA A 148 7.21 -26.46 11.04
CA ALA A 148 6.66 -27.81 11.16
C ALA A 148 6.14 -28.06 12.59
N ALA A 149 6.90 -27.63 13.60
CA ALA A 149 6.47 -27.73 14.99
C ALA A 149 5.27 -26.83 15.31
N LEU A 150 5.15 -25.66 14.68
CA LEU A 150 3.99 -24.77 14.80
C LEU A 150 2.75 -25.39 14.14
N ALA A 151 2.90 -25.99 12.95
CA ALA A 151 1.83 -26.71 12.27
C ALA A 151 1.34 -27.92 13.09
N ALA A 152 2.26 -28.64 13.75
CA ALA A 152 1.92 -29.72 14.67
C ALA A 152 1.22 -29.22 15.95
N LEU A 153 1.60 -28.04 16.44
CA LEU A 153 1.00 -27.42 17.62
C LEU A 153 -0.42 -26.88 17.34
N LEU A 154 -0.63 -26.35 16.14
CA LEU A 154 -1.83 -25.64 15.70
C LEU A 154 -2.27 -26.16 14.32
N PRO A 155 -2.88 -27.36 14.25
CA PRO A 155 -3.23 -28.00 12.97
C PRO A 155 -4.34 -27.28 12.18
N GLY A 156 -5.10 -26.38 12.83
CA GLY A 156 -6.16 -25.60 12.18
C GLY A 156 -5.67 -24.41 11.34
N LEU A 157 -4.37 -24.09 11.37
CA LEU A 157 -3.82 -22.94 10.65
C LEU A 157 -3.82 -23.19 9.13
N LYS A 158 -4.47 -22.29 8.39
CA LYS A 158 -4.44 -22.24 6.92
C LYS A 158 -3.18 -21.56 6.40
N ALA A 159 -2.61 -20.60 7.14
CA ALA A 159 -1.43 -19.86 6.74
C ALA A 159 -0.46 -19.60 7.90
N ILE A 160 0.84 -19.81 7.64
CA ILE A 160 1.96 -19.54 8.55
C ILE A 160 2.96 -18.64 7.84
N ASP A 161 3.27 -17.48 8.43
CA ASP A 161 4.23 -16.49 7.88
C ASP A 161 3.93 -16.06 6.44
N GLY A 162 2.64 -15.95 6.12
CA GLY A 162 2.17 -15.59 4.77
C GLY A 162 2.16 -16.74 3.77
N GLN A 163 2.71 -17.91 4.11
CA GLN A 163 2.64 -19.11 3.28
C GLN A 163 1.44 -19.98 3.68
N ARG A 164 0.67 -20.46 2.70
CA ARG A 164 -0.44 -21.39 2.95
C ARG A 164 0.09 -22.77 3.34
N VAL A 165 -0.50 -23.36 4.37
CA VAL A 165 -0.12 -24.68 4.92
C VAL A 165 -1.28 -25.68 4.80
N ALA A 166 -2.53 -25.22 4.67
CA ALA A 166 -3.70 -26.08 4.46
C ALA A 166 -4.73 -25.46 3.50
N GLY A 167 -5.39 -26.29 2.68
CA GLY A 167 -6.52 -25.94 1.80
C GLY A 167 -6.32 -26.30 0.30
N ARG A 168 -7.38 -26.20 -0.51
CA ARG A 168 -7.30 -26.39 -1.98
C ARG A 168 -6.37 -25.30 -2.55
N GLY A 169 -5.16 -25.69 -2.96
CA GLY A 169 -4.10 -24.79 -3.46
C GLY A 169 -2.80 -24.83 -2.65
N SER A 170 -2.79 -25.34 -1.41
CA SER A 170 -1.53 -25.56 -0.67
C SER A 170 -0.72 -26.71 -1.25
N GLU A 171 -1.37 -27.75 -1.78
CA GLU A 171 -0.70 -28.88 -2.46
C GLU A 171 0.03 -28.44 -3.73
N LEU A 172 -0.59 -27.59 -4.56
CA LEU A 172 0.04 -27.04 -5.76
C LEU A 172 1.27 -26.20 -5.42
N PHE A 173 1.14 -25.32 -4.42
CA PHE A 173 2.26 -24.46 -4.00
C PHE A 173 3.38 -25.26 -3.31
N ARG A 174 3.02 -26.30 -2.55
CA ARG A 174 3.95 -27.26 -1.96
C ARG A 174 4.70 -28.01 -3.06
N LEU A 175 3.99 -28.54 -4.06
CA LEU A 175 4.57 -29.23 -5.22
C LEU A 175 5.49 -28.30 -6.02
N CYS A 176 5.08 -27.06 -6.29
CA CYS A 176 5.94 -26.08 -6.94
C CYS A 176 7.21 -25.83 -6.13
N ARG A 177 7.11 -25.65 -4.81
CA ARG A 177 8.30 -25.43 -3.96
C ARG A 177 9.18 -26.67 -3.83
N GLU A 178 8.60 -27.87 -3.82
CA GLU A 178 9.34 -29.14 -3.85
C GLU A 178 10.07 -29.32 -5.19
N LEU A 179 9.44 -28.94 -6.31
CA LEU A 179 10.06 -28.88 -7.62
C LEU A 179 11.21 -27.87 -7.65
N ASP A 180 11.01 -26.64 -7.16
CA ASP A 180 12.05 -25.62 -7.08
C ASP A 180 13.23 -26.08 -6.20
N ALA A 181 12.94 -26.67 -5.03
CA ALA A 181 13.98 -27.19 -4.13
C ALA A 181 14.70 -28.42 -4.71
N ALA A 182 14.04 -29.22 -5.54
CA ALA A 182 14.66 -30.32 -6.26
C ALA A 182 15.54 -29.83 -7.42
N LEU A 183 15.18 -28.70 -8.04
CA LEU A 183 16.00 -28.02 -9.04
C LEU A 183 17.24 -27.36 -8.40
N ASP A 184 17.10 -26.82 -7.19
CA ASP A 184 18.20 -26.22 -6.43
C ASP A 184 19.13 -27.26 -5.74
N GLY A 185 18.75 -28.54 -5.74
CA GLY A 185 19.37 -29.60 -4.92
C GLY A 185 20.58 -30.31 -5.51
N ASP A 186 21.00 -30.00 -6.75
CA ASP A 186 22.02 -30.79 -7.48
C ASP A 186 23.21 -29.97 -8.02
N GLU A 187 23.36 -28.70 -7.63
CA GLU A 187 24.56 -27.92 -7.99
C GLU A 187 25.69 -28.06 -6.95
N ALA A 188 26.55 -29.06 -7.18
CA ALA A 188 27.96 -29.00 -6.76
C ALA A 188 28.63 -27.74 -7.36
N PRO A 189 29.70 -27.18 -6.76
CA PRO A 189 30.11 -25.80 -7.00
C PRO A 189 30.47 -25.59 -8.47
N ALA A 190 29.63 -24.83 -9.18
CA ALA A 190 29.88 -24.42 -10.54
C ALA A 190 31.19 -23.61 -10.59
N ALA A 191 32.04 -23.96 -11.56
CA ALA A 191 33.14 -23.12 -12.03
C ALA A 191 32.64 -21.67 -12.21
N PRO A 192 33.51 -20.64 -12.07
CA PRO A 192 33.06 -19.25 -12.05
C PRO A 192 32.21 -18.95 -13.28
N ALA A 193 30.91 -18.79 -13.05
CA ALA A 193 29.91 -18.58 -14.08
C ALA A 193 30.26 -17.28 -14.81
N GLU A 194 30.41 -17.37 -16.14
CA GLU A 194 30.47 -16.20 -17.00
C GLU A 194 29.25 -15.31 -16.73
N PRO A 195 29.40 -13.97 -16.74
CA PRO A 195 28.32 -13.07 -16.41
C PRO A 195 27.11 -13.35 -17.31
N PRO A 196 25.87 -13.27 -16.77
CA PRO A 196 24.67 -13.65 -17.48
C PRO A 196 24.56 -12.86 -18.78
N GLN A 197 24.67 -13.55 -19.91
CA GLN A 197 24.45 -12.96 -21.21
C GLN A 197 22.92 -12.80 -21.42
N PRO A 198 22.46 -11.66 -21.94
CA PRO A 198 21.04 -11.47 -22.19
C PRO A 198 20.54 -12.56 -23.16
N TRP A 199 19.39 -13.17 -22.84
CA TRP A 199 18.73 -14.22 -23.63
C TRP A 199 18.33 -13.77 -25.05
N VAL A 200 18.61 -12.51 -25.35
CA VAL A 200 18.26 -11.82 -26.58
C VAL A 200 19.51 -11.04 -27.01
N GLN A 201 20.04 -11.35 -28.20
CA GLN A 201 21.16 -10.61 -28.77
C GLN A 201 20.81 -9.12 -28.89
N ALA A 202 21.78 -8.24 -28.67
CA ALA A 202 21.63 -6.82 -28.95
C ALA A 202 21.18 -6.65 -30.42
N GLY A 203 19.98 -6.13 -30.64
CA GLY A 203 19.38 -5.96 -31.97
C GLY A 203 18.17 -6.87 -32.30
N PHE A 204 17.77 -7.80 -31.43
CA PHE A 204 16.56 -8.62 -31.70
C PHE A 204 15.26 -7.80 -31.81
N TRP A 205 15.15 -6.72 -31.04
CA TRP A 205 14.03 -5.79 -31.09
C TRP A 205 14.20 -4.68 -32.15
N GLU A 206 15.32 -4.68 -32.88
CA GLU A 206 15.47 -3.78 -34.02
C GLU A 206 14.60 -4.32 -35.16
N ALA A 207 13.71 -3.47 -35.67
CA ALA A 207 12.87 -3.81 -36.80
C ALA A 207 13.77 -4.30 -37.94
N ARG A 208 13.59 -5.57 -38.34
CA ARG A 208 14.32 -6.17 -39.48
C ARG A 208 14.34 -5.15 -40.61
N PRO A 209 15.51 -4.83 -41.21
CA PRO A 209 15.55 -3.86 -42.28
C PRO A 209 14.63 -4.38 -43.39
N ALA A 210 13.56 -3.63 -43.64
CA ALA A 210 12.60 -3.94 -44.69
C ALA A 210 13.40 -4.14 -45.97
N ARG A 211 13.15 -5.26 -46.68
CA ARG A 211 13.71 -5.47 -48.02
C ARG A 211 13.52 -4.18 -48.80
N ARG A 212 14.63 -3.49 -49.09
CA ARG A 212 14.68 -2.20 -49.80
C ARG A 212 14.00 -2.38 -51.15
N SER A 213 12.70 -2.09 -51.19
CA SER A 213 11.96 -1.96 -52.44
C SER A 213 12.31 -0.60 -53.00
N ALA A 214 13.04 -0.56 -54.11
CA ALA A 214 13.35 0.67 -54.85
C ALA A 214 12.09 1.50 -55.16
N VAL A 215 10.93 0.85 -55.21
CA VAL A 215 9.61 1.48 -55.36
C VAL A 215 9.27 2.38 -54.17
N LEU A 216 9.66 2.02 -52.95
CA LEU A 216 9.38 2.81 -51.74
C LEU A 216 10.29 4.05 -51.64
N GLU A 217 11.55 3.93 -52.05
CA GLU A 217 12.48 5.08 -52.12
C GLU A 217 12.04 6.07 -53.20
N GLU A 218 11.63 5.59 -54.37
CA GLU A 218 11.16 6.46 -55.45
C GLU A 218 9.83 7.15 -55.08
N ALA A 219 8.90 6.45 -54.44
CA ALA A 219 7.65 7.04 -53.94
C ALA A 219 7.93 8.15 -52.91
N THR A 220 8.89 7.94 -52.00
CA THR A 220 9.26 8.92 -50.98
C THR A 220 9.94 10.15 -51.62
N ARG A 221 10.77 9.94 -52.64
CA ARG A 221 11.43 11.02 -53.40
C ARG A 221 10.41 11.89 -54.13
N GLN A 222 9.44 11.27 -54.79
CA GLN A 222 8.37 11.96 -55.53
C GLN A 222 7.47 12.77 -54.60
N LEU A 223 7.07 12.19 -53.46
CA LEU A 223 6.29 12.90 -52.45
C LEU A 223 7.05 14.12 -51.89
N GLY A 224 8.35 13.95 -51.62
CA GLY A 224 9.20 15.04 -51.14
C GLY A 224 9.37 16.18 -52.15
N GLN A 225 9.39 15.87 -53.45
CA GLN A 225 9.44 16.88 -54.50
C GLN A 225 8.13 17.66 -54.61
N ALA A 226 6.99 16.97 -54.63
CA ALA A 226 5.67 17.61 -54.67
C ALA A 226 5.44 18.56 -53.48
N LEU A 227 5.87 18.17 -52.28
CA LEU A 227 5.76 19.02 -51.09
C LEU A 227 6.62 20.29 -51.17
N ARG A 228 7.79 20.24 -51.82
CA ARG A 228 8.61 21.43 -52.03
C ARG A 228 7.96 22.39 -53.02
N GLU A 229 7.43 21.87 -54.13
CA GLU A 229 6.73 22.66 -55.13
C GLU A 229 5.49 23.35 -54.53
N CYS A 230 4.70 22.64 -53.73
CA CYS A 230 3.57 23.25 -53.01
C CYS A 230 4.00 24.37 -52.06
N ARG A 231 5.13 24.21 -51.35
CA ARG A 231 5.64 25.26 -50.44
C ARG A 231 6.14 26.48 -51.20
N GLU A 232 6.78 26.29 -52.35
CA GLU A 232 7.21 27.40 -53.20
C GLU A 232 6.04 28.16 -53.82
N LEU A 233 5.00 27.45 -54.28
CA LEU A 233 3.77 28.07 -54.74
C LEU A 233 3.07 28.85 -53.62
N GLY A 234 3.03 28.30 -52.40
CA GLY A 234 2.53 29.00 -51.22
C GLY A 234 3.28 30.32 -50.98
N ARG A 235 4.62 30.28 -50.96
CA ARG A 235 5.44 31.50 -50.81
C ARG A 235 5.20 32.52 -51.91
N ARG A 236 5.10 32.08 -53.18
CA ARG A 236 4.81 32.99 -54.30
C ARG A 236 3.42 33.62 -54.19
N ALA A 237 2.43 32.87 -53.72
CA ALA A 237 1.10 33.39 -53.47
C ALA A 237 1.12 34.43 -52.35
N ASP A 238 1.81 34.14 -51.24
CA ASP A 238 1.98 35.08 -50.12
C ASP A 238 2.70 36.36 -50.55
N ASP A 239 3.77 36.25 -51.34
CA ASP A 239 4.51 37.40 -51.88
C ASP A 239 3.64 38.22 -52.83
N SER A 240 2.84 37.57 -53.69
CA SER A 240 1.87 38.23 -54.57
C SER A 240 0.78 38.96 -53.79
N ILE A 241 0.24 38.33 -52.73
CA ILE A 241 -0.73 38.94 -51.83
C ILE A 241 -0.11 40.15 -51.12
N ALA A 242 1.11 40.02 -50.61
CA ALA A 242 1.82 41.12 -49.95
C ALA A 242 2.10 42.28 -50.92
N GLN A 243 2.46 41.99 -52.17
CA GLN A 243 2.64 43.00 -53.22
C GLN A 243 1.31 43.70 -53.56
N ALA A 244 0.22 42.95 -53.72
CA ALA A 244 -1.10 43.50 -53.97
C ALA A 244 -1.59 44.38 -52.80
N GLN A 245 -1.36 43.95 -51.56
CA GLN A 245 -1.68 44.72 -50.35
C GLN A 245 -0.85 46.01 -50.26
N ARG A 246 0.44 45.99 -50.60
CA ARG A 246 1.26 47.22 -50.67
C ARG A 246 0.79 48.17 -51.77
N ALA A 247 0.37 47.64 -52.91
CA ALA A 247 -0.17 48.45 -54.01
C ALA A 247 -1.52 49.10 -53.63
N LEU A 248 -2.37 48.39 -52.88
CA LEU A 248 -3.63 48.93 -52.34
C LEU A 248 -3.39 49.93 -51.20
N GLY A 249 -2.41 49.68 -50.31
CA GLY A 249 -2.03 50.59 -49.24
C GLY A 249 -1.45 51.92 -49.75
N ARG A 250 -0.75 51.92 -50.89
CA ARG A 250 -0.28 53.16 -51.54
C ARG A 250 -1.39 53.98 -52.21
N ARG A 251 -2.56 53.40 -52.51
CA ARG A 251 -3.71 54.14 -53.06
C ARG A 251 -4.55 54.83 -51.99
N HIS A 252 -4.44 54.45 -50.72
CA HIS A 252 -5.17 55.08 -49.60
C HIS A 252 -4.39 56.20 -48.87
N HIS A 253 -3.18 56.55 -49.32
CA HIS A 253 -2.38 57.67 -48.77
C HIS A 253 -2.13 58.80 -49.78
N GLY A 254 -2.83 58.79 -50.92
CA GLY A 254 -2.70 59.78 -51.99
C GLY A 254 -3.92 60.64 -52.26
N ASP A 255 -4.98 60.59 -51.44
CA ASP A 255 -6.22 61.32 -51.73
C ASP A 255 -6.95 61.76 -50.44
N PHE A 256 -6.31 62.63 -49.66
CA PHE A 256 -6.96 63.56 -48.72
C PHE A 256 -6.00 64.73 -48.47
N GLY A 257 -6.04 65.70 -49.37
CA GLY A 257 -5.23 66.91 -49.32
C GLY A 257 -5.57 67.86 -50.45
N PHE A 258 -6.80 68.39 -50.44
CA PHE A 258 -7.17 69.80 -50.58
C PHE A 258 -8.70 69.94 -50.48
#